data_AF-A0A257RJ61-F1
#
_entry.id   AF-A0A257RJ61-F1
#
_cell.length_a   1.000
_cell.length_b   1.000
_cell.length_c   1.000
_cell.angle_alpha   90.00
_cell.angle_beta   90.00
_cell.angle_gamma   90.00
#
_symmetry.space_group_name_H-M   'P 1'
#
loop_
_entity.id
_entity.type
_entity.pdbx_description
1 polymer ?
#
loop_
_entity_poly.entity_id
_entity_poly.type
_entity_poly.pdbx_seq_one_letter_code
_entity_poly.pdbx_strand_id
1 'polypeptide(L)'
;MRATHDSIQGRHRVTQARRGWRGLAAALTLGIVASGALTLGPAGVVGPSAASATTLPPCPTLSTWPFTPITPVVKATLVYYYRARHLTPLRVYRNRVWVLNLALERVGTHWCANPDGGRAGYVGVVPKNARRAVLVRVTHRPYPVTGSATTYATVALLPAGWKVISDDTAP
;
A
#
# COMPACT_ATOMS: atom_id res chain seq x y z
N MET A 1 -30.79 -24.21 15.40
CA MET A 1 -29.62 -23.34 15.62
C MET A 1 -29.25 -22.72 14.27
N ARG A 2 -29.64 -21.46 14.02
CA ARG A 2 -29.36 -20.75 12.75
C ARG A 2 -28.13 -19.87 12.95
N ALA A 3 -27.11 -20.06 12.12
CA ALA A 3 -25.93 -19.21 12.07
C ALA A 3 -26.23 -18.01 11.15
N THR A 4 -26.26 -16.81 11.72
CA THR A 4 -26.26 -15.56 10.98
C THR A 4 -24.84 -15.20 10.56
N HIS A 5 -24.64 -15.10 9.24
CA HIS A 5 -23.43 -14.61 8.59
C HIS A 5 -23.48 -13.08 8.61
N ASP A 6 -22.77 -12.44 9.55
CA ASP A 6 -22.64 -10.99 9.57
C ASP A 6 -21.48 -10.54 8.68
N SER A 7 -21.85 -9.86 7.60
CA SER A 7 -20.97 -9.23 6.62
C SER A 7 -20.52 -7.87 7.16
N ILE A 8 -19.29 -7.79 7.67
CA ILE A 8 -18.68 -6.53 8.12
C ILE A 8 -18.00 -5.87 6.92
N GLN A 9 -18.75 -5.08 6.14
CA GLN A 9 -18.17 -4.06 5.26
C GLN A 9 -17.97 -2.76 6.06
N GLY A 10 -16.74 -2.57 6.56
CA GLY A 10 -16.32 -1.32 7.20
C GLY A 10 -16.18 -0.19 6.17
N ARG A 11 -17.14 0.74 6.19
CA ARG A 11 -17.05 2.04 5.50
C ARG A 11 -16.03 2.94 6.20
N HIS A 12 -14.81 3.00 5.70
CA HIS A 12 -13.87 4.05 6.09
C HIS A 12 -14.18 5.34 5.29
N ARG A 13 -14.97 6.24 5.89
CA ARG A 13 -14.98 7.66 5.50
C ARG A 13 -13.66 8.27 5.97
N VAL A 14 -12.76 8.58 5.05
CA VAL A 14 -11.58 9.41 5.31
C VAL A 14 -12.02 10.87 5.24
N THR A 15 -12.13 11.50 6.41
CA THR A 15 -12.30 12.96 6.54
C THR A 15 -11.00 13.64 6.13
N GLN A 16 -10.94 14.20 4.92
CA GLN A 16 -9.81 15.02 4.47
C GLN A 16 -9.79 16.37 5.22
N ALA A 17 -8.83 16.52 6.13
CA ALA A 17 -8.45 17.81 6.66
C ALA A 17 -7.67 18.61 5.60
N ARG A 18 -8.35 19.58 4.97
CA ARG A 18 -7.72 20.58 4.10
C ARG A 18 -6.90 21.56 4.98
N ARG A 19 -5.58 21.42 5.01
CA ARG A 19 -4.69 22.51 5.44
C ARG A 19 -4.32 23.34 4.22
N GLY A 20 -4.72 24.61 4.26
CA GLY A 20 -4.45 25.59 3.23
C GLY A 20 -2.96 25.93 3.15
N TRP A 21 -2.44 25.93 1.93
CA TRP A 21 -1.20 26.62 1.57
C TRP A 21 -1.58 27.83 0.74
N ARG A 22 -1.42 29.01 1.34
CA ARG A 22 -1.33 30.30 0.65
C ARG A 22 0.16 30.51 0.34
N GLY A 23 0.51 30.83 -0.90
CA GLY A 23 1.90 31.06 -1.26
C GLY A 23 2.11 31.45 -2.70
N LEU A 24 1.86 32.73 -2.97
CA LEU A 24 2.53 33.60 -3.94
C LEU A 24 2.48 33.24 -5.43
N ALA A 25 1.65 34.04 -6.12
CA ALA A 25 1.72 34.28 -7.55
C ALA A 25 3.04 34.98 -7.92
N ALA A 26 3.70 34.48 -8.96
CA ALA A 26 4.68 35.24 -9.73
C ALA A 26 4.22 35.19 -11.19
N ALA A 27 3.60 36.29 -11.63
CA ALA A 27 3.34 36.55 -13.03
C ALA A 27 4.66 36.94 -13.70
N LEU A 28 5.02 36.24 -14.78
CA LEU A 28 6.06 36.69 -15.70
C LEU A 28 5.51 36.57 -17.12
N THR A 29 5.11 37.72 -17.65
CA THR A 29 4.81 38.01 -19.05
C THR A 29 6.12 38.31 -19.78
N LEU A 30 6.35 37.67 -20.94
CA LEU A 30 7.26 38.06 -22.05
C LEU A 30 7.43 36.80 -22.94
N GLY A 31 7.31 36.79 -24.27
CA GLY A 31 6.92 37.76 -25.28
C GLY A 31 6.67 36.98 -26.58
N ILE A 32 5.83 37.53 -27.45
CA ILE A 32 5.44 36.97 -28.76
C ILE A 32 6.30 37.64 -29.84
N VAL A 33 7.00 36.85 -30.66
CA VAL A 33 7.41 37.16 -32.07
C VAL A 33 7.61 35.80 -32.77
N ALA A 34 6.68 35.28 -33.57
CA ALA A 34 6.29 35.57 -34.95
C ALA A 34 6.95 34.66 -36.01
N SER A 35 6.09 34.10 -36.85
CA SER A 35 6.26 33.74 -38.26
C SER A 35 7.07 32.49 -38.65
N GLY A 36 6.35 31.41 -38.95
CA GLY A 36 6.82 30.26 -39.72
C GLY A 36 5.69 29.72 -40.62
N ALA A 37 5.98 29.61 -41.92
CA ALA A 37 5.08 29.40 -43.05
C ALA A 37 4.07 28.24 -42.94
N LEU A 38 2.85 28.50 -43.41
CA LEU A 38 1.80 27.51 -43.72
C LEU A 38 2.15 26.77 -45.02
N THR A 39 2.62 25.53 -44.91
CA THR A 39 2.52 24.54 -45.99
C THR A 39 1.22 23.75 -45.80
N LEU A 40 0.24 23.99 -46.67
CA LEU A 40 -0.98 23.19 -46.79
C LEU A 40 -0.64 21.80 -47.36
N GLY A 41 -0.44 20.82 -46.48
CA GLY A 41 -0.49 19.39 -46.83
C GLY A 41 -1.93 18.87 -46.71
N PRO A 42 -2.29 17.79 -47.44
CA PRO A 42 -3.64 17.23 -47.42
C PRO A 42 -4.01 16.77 -46.02
N ALA A 43 -5.25 17.05 -45.63
CA ALA A 43 -5.85 16.78 -44.33
C ALA A 43 -5.84 15.28 -43.98
N GLY A 44 -4.72 14.82 -43.42
CA GLY A 44 -4.69 13.63 -42.60
C GLY A 44 -5.35 13.98 -41.27
N VAL A 45 -6.55 13.45 -41.05
CA VAL A 45 -7.26 13.51 -39.78
C VAL A 45 -6.39 12.81 -38.73
N VAL A 46 -5.48 13.55 -38.08
CA VAL A 46 -4.90 13.14 -36.80
C VAL A 46 -6.03 13.22 -35.79
N GLY A 47 -6.83 12.15 -35.74
CA GLY A 47 -7.75 11.92 -34.63
C GLY A 47 -6.97 12.06 -33.33
N PRO A 48 -7.56 12.67 -32.28
CA PRO A 48 -6.89 12.80 -31.00
C PRO A 48 -6.37 11.42 -30.59
N SER A 49 -5.04 11.30 -30.51
CA SER A 49 -4.36 10.13 -29.97
C SER A 49 -5.08 9.79 -28.68
N ALA A 50 -5.78 8.64 -28.68
CA ALA A 50 -6.58 8.21 -27.56
C ALA A 50 -5.66 8.20 -26.34
N ALA A 51 -5.83 9.20 -25.46
CA ALA A 51 -5.16 9.26 -24.19
C ALA A 51 -5.36 7.90 -23.54
N SER A 52 -4.28 7.14 -23.40
CA SER A 52 -4.35 5.78 -22.88
C SER A 52 -5.06 5.86 -21.54
N ALA A 53 -6.29 5.35 -21.48
CA ALA A 53 -7.02 5.26 -20.24
C ALA A 53 -6.08 4.58 -19.26
N THR A 54 -5.67 5.30 -18.21
CA THR A 54 -4.74 4.75 -17.22
C THR A 54 -5.52 3.71 -16.43
N THR A 55 -5.53 2.48 -16.94
CA THR A 55 -6.16 1.34 -16.30
C THR A 55 -5.41 1.09 -15.00
N LEU A 56 -6.09 1.32 -13.88
CA LEU A 56 -5.51 1.05 -12.56
C LEU A 56 -5.24 -0.45 -12.40
N PRO A 57 -4.16 -0.85 -11.73
CA PRO A 57 -3.93 -2.25 -11.40
C PRO A 57 -5.04 -2.76 -10.47
N PRO A 58 -5.33 -4.08 -10.48
CA PRO A 58 -6.28 -4.65 -9.53
C PRO A 58 -5.80 -4.45 -8.09
N CYS A 59 -6.74 -4.24 -7.17
CA CYS A 59 -6.39 -4.09 -5.76
C CYS A 59 -5.77 -5.37 -5.20
N PRO A 60 -4.65 -5.26 -4.45
CA PRO A 60 -4.03 -6.43 -3.85
C PRO A 60 -5.00 -7.08 -2.88
N THR A 61 -5.10 -8.41 -2.95
CA THR A 61 -5.87 -9.21 -2.01
C THR A 61 -4.96 -10.25 -1.38
N LEU A 62 -4.98 -10.39 -0.05
CA LEU A 62 -4.13 -11.37 0.63
C LEU A 62 -4.32 -12.81 0.14
N SER A 63 -5.51 -13.14 -0.39
CA SER A 63 -5.81 -14.47 -0.93
C SER A 63 -5.01 -14.81 -2.18
N THR A 64 -4.55 -13.81 -2.94
CA THR A 64 -3.80 -14.00 -4.19
C THR A 64 -2.28 -13.93 -4.00
N TRP A 65 -1.82 -13.51 -2.83
CA TRP A 65 -0.41 -13.34 -2.56
C TRP A 65 0.30 -14.67 -2.33
N PRO A 66 1.52 -14.86 -2.89
CA PRO A 66 2.28 -16.08 -2.72
C PRO A 66 2.73 -16.24 -1.26
N PHE A 67 2.66 -17.47 -0.78
CA PHE A 67 3.11 -17.83 0.56
C PHE A 67 4.41 -18.60 0.54
N THR A 68 5.25 -18.37 1.54
CA THR A 68 6.45 -19.19 1.78
C THR A 68 6.56 -19.55 3.27
N PRO A 69 7.29 -20.63 3.61
CA PRO A 69 7.62 -20.93 5.00
C PRO A 69 8.34 -19.75 5.67
N ILE A 70 8.02 -19.48 6.93
CA ILE A 70 8.74 -18.44 7.69
C ILE A 70 10.20 -18.86 7.91
N THR A 71 11.13 -17.95 7.63
CA THR A 71 12.56 -18.18 7.90
C THR A 71 12.88 -17.94 9.38
N PRO A 72 13.94 -18.57 9.94
CA PRO A 72 14.35 -18.33 11.32
C PRO A 72 14.65 -16.86 11.62
N VAL A 73 15.23 -16.13 10.66
CA VAL A 73 15.59 -14.71 10.82
C VAL A 73 14.34 -13.83 10.93
N VAL A 74 13.31 -14.06 10.10
CA VAL A 74 12.04 -13.32 10.20
C VAL A 74 11.34 -13.64 11.51
N LYS A 75 11.31 -14.92 11.92
CA LYS A 75 10.73 -15.34 13.20
C LYS A 75 11.43 -14.67 14.39
N ALA A 76 12.76 -14.65 14.40
CA ALA A 76 13.55 -14.00 15.45
C ALA A 76 13.28 -12.48 15.51
N THR A 77 13.19 -11.83 14.35
CA THR A 77 12.86 -10.40 14.24
C THR A 77 11.50 -10.09 14.86
N LEU A 78 10.49 -10.91 14.57
CA LEU A 78 9.16 -10.77 15.17
C LEU A 78 9.19 -11.01 16.68
N VAL A 79 9.83 -12.08 17.15
CA VAL A 79 9.93 -12.38 18.59
C VAL A 79 10.59 -11.24 19.33
N TYR A 80 11.69 -10.69 18.81
CA TYR A 80 12.35 -9.53 19.39
C TYR A 80 11.41 -8.32 19.48
N TYR A 81 10.72 -7.99 18.38
CA TYR A 81 9.78 -6.86 18.32
C TYR A 81 8.62 -6.99 19.32
N TYR A 82 7.93 -8.15 19.36
CA TYR A 82 6.80 -8.36 20.26
C TYR A 82 7.22 -8.53 21.72
N ARG A 83 8.43 -9.05 21.99
CA ARG A 83 8.98 -9.13 23.34
C ARG A 83 9.27 -7.74 23.91
N ALA A 84 9.87 -6.85 23.12
CA ALA A 84 10.14 -5.47 23.52
C ALA A 84 8.85 -4.68 23.86
N ARG A 85 7.70 -5.13 23.34
CA ARG A 85 6.37 -4.55 23.59
C ARG A 85 5.57 -5.28 24.67
N HIS A 86 6.15 -6.28 25.34
CA HIS A 86 5.48 -7.12 26.33
C HIS A 86 4.26 -7.90 25.80
N LEU A 87 4.24 -8.20 24.51
CA LEU A 87 3.12 -8.89 23.84
C LEU A 87 3.34 -10.41 23.71
N THR A 88 4.45 -10.95 24.22
CA THR A 88 4.70 -12.40 24.19
C THR A 88 3.77 -13.19 25.12
N PRO A 89 3.41 -14.45 24.80
CA PRO A 89 3.95 -15.28 23.72
C PRO A 89 3.42 -14.93 22.33
N LEU A 90 4.24 -15.17 21.30
CA LEU A 90 3.92 -14.93 19.90
C LEU A 90 3.67 -16.26 19.17
N ARG A 91 2.59 -16.35 18.39
CA ARG A 91 2.31 -17.47 17.48
C ARG A 91 2.18 -16.95 16.05
N VAL A 92 2.94 -17.55 15.13
CA VAL A 92 2.86 -17.23 13.70
C VAL A 92 1.80 -18.10 13.06
N TYR A 93 0.88 -17.50 12.31
CA TYR A 93 -0.18 -18.24 11.63
C TYR A 93 0.41 -19.25 10.63
N ARG A 94 0.14 -20.54 10.85
CA ARG A 94 0.59 -21.66 10.00
C ARG A 94 2.10 -21.71 9.72
N ASN A 95 2.94 -21.00 10.48
CA ASN A 95 4.37 -20.82 10.22
C ASN A 95 4.68 -20.37 8.77
N ARG A 96 3.83 -19.49 8.21
CA ARG A 96 3.98 -18.97 6.84
C ARG A 96 4.00 -17.45 6.83
N VAL A 97 4.54 -16.92 5.75
CA VAL A 97 4.56 -15.49 5.43
C VAL A 97 4.03 -15.27 4.03
N TRP A 98 3.37 -14.14 3.81
CA TRP A 98 3.03 -13.67 2.47
C TRP A 98 4.21 -12.86 1.92
N VAL A 99 4.63 -13.13 0.70
CA VAL A 99 5.69 -12.36 0.05
C VAL A 99 5.10 -11.12 -0.60
N LEU A 100 5.60 -9.94 -0.20
CA LEU A 100 5.10 -8.66 -0.70
C LEU A 100 5.72 -8.28 -2.04
N ASN A 101 4.92 -7.66 -2.90
CA ASN A 101 5.44 -6.98 -4.08
C ASN A 101 5.91 -5.58 -3.68
N LEU A 102 7.22 -5.34 -3.71
CA LEU A 102 7.84 -4.09 -3.28
C LEU A 102 7.41 -2.86 -4.10
N ALA A 103 6.96 -3.05 -5.35
CA ALA A 103 6.46 -1.95 -6.17
C ALA A 103 5.09 -1.49 -5.71
N LEU A 104 4.21 -2.44 -5.36
CA LEU A 104 2.85 -2.17 -4.88
C LEU A 104 2.86 -1.68 -3.42
N GLU A 105 3.71 -2.25 -2.58
CA GLU A 105 3.71 -1.97 -1.13
C GLU A 105 4.64 -0.83 -0.71
N ARG A 106 5.26 -0.14 -1.67
CA ARG A 106 6.21 0.95 -1.39
C ARG A 106 5.55 2.07 -0.60
N VAL A 107 6.29 2.76 0.28
CA VAL A 107 5.79 3.94 0.98
C VAL A 107 5.18 4.95 0.01
N GLY A 108 3.90 5.26 0.23
CA GLY A 108 3.11 6.18 -0.58
C GLY A 108 1.63 5.81 -0.63
N THR A 109 0.83 6.71 -1.19
CA THR A 109 -0.57 6.42 -1.51
C THR A 109 -0.64 5.78 -2.89
N HIS A 110 -1.29 4.62 -2.96
CA HIS A 110 -1.51 3.87 -4.19
C HIS A 110 -2.99 3.83 -4.51
N TRP A 111 -3.29 3.68 -5.79
CA TRP A 111 -4.65 3.56 -6.30
C TRP A 111 -4.78 2.26 -7.10
N CYS A 112 -5.91 1.59 -6.91
CA CYS A 112 -6.20 0.33 -7.57
C CYS A 112 -7.68 0.23 -7.93
N ALA A 113 -8.00 -0.72 -8.81
CA ALA A 113 -9.36 -1.06 -9.19
C ALA A 113 -9.86 -2.26 -8.38
N ASN A 114 -11.02 -2.12 -7.75
CA ASN A 114 -11.76 -3.20 -7.13
C ASN A 114 -12.39 -4.11 -8.20
N PRO A 115 -12.76 -5.35 -7.86
CA PRO A 115 -13.43 -6.27 -8.80
C PRO A 115 -14.76 -5.76 -9.36
N ASP A 116 -15.44 -4.86 -8.66
CA ASP A 116 -16.69 -4.21 -9.06
C ASP A 116 -16.48 -2.99 -10.00
N GLY A 117 -15.22 -2.70 -10.37
CA GLY A 117 -14.86 -1.53 -11.17
C GLY A 117 -14.70 -0.24 -10.34
N GLY A 118 -14.98 -0.29 -9.04
CA GLY A 118 -14.74 0.82 -8.12
C GLY A 118 -13.25 1.13 -7.96
N ARG A 119 -12.92 2.35 -7.54
CA ARG A 119 -11.54 2.76 -7.23
C ARG A 119 -11.33 2.70 -5.72
N ALA A 120 -10.21 2.12 -5.29
CA ALA A 120 -9.78 2.15 -3.90
C ALA A 120 -8.36 2.72 -3.78
N GLY A 121 -8.08 3.34 -2.64
CA GLY A 121 -6.77 3.81 -2.27
C GLY A 121 -6.23 3.02 -1.09
N TYR A 122 -4.94 2.73 -1.08
CA TYR A 122 -4.23 2.13 0.05
C TYR A 122 -2.90 2.82 0.30
N VAL A 123 -2.36 2.65 1.51
CA VAL A 123 -1.07 3.25 1.90
C VAL A 123 -0.05 2.13 2.02
N GLY A 124 0.93 2.14 1.12
CA GLY A 124 2.06 1.21 1.22
C GLY A 124 2.99 1.63 2.36
N VAL A 125 3.64 0.65 2.99
CA VAL A 125 4.47 0.85 4.19
C VAL A 125 5.93 0.47 3.96
N VAL A 126 6.28 -0.15 2.84
CA VAL A 126 7.62 -0.68 2.56
C VAL A 126 8.59 0.42 2.11
N PRO A 127 9.70 0.66 2.84
CA PRO A 127 10.71 1.64 2.44
C PRO A 127 11.29 1.38 1.05
N LYS A 128 11.63 2.45 0.31
CA LYS A 128 12.19 2.38 -1.05
C LYS A 128 13.49 1.57 -1.15
N ASN A 129 14.27 1.54 -0.07
CA ASN A 129 15.55 0.83 0.03
C ASN A 129 15.40 -0.62 0.53
N ALA A 130 14.18 -1.12 0.74
CA ALA A 130 13.96 -2.51 1.11
C ALA A 130 14.27 -3.43 -0.08
N ARG A 131 15.02 -4.50 0.17
CA ARG A 131 15.35 -5.52 -0.85
C ARG A 131 14.29 -6.62 -0.93
N ARG A 132 13.59 -6.88 0.18
CA ARG A 132 12.54 -7.90 0.35
C ARG A 132 11.58 -7.43 1.43
N ALA A 133 10.32 -7.83 1.35
CA ALA A 133 9.36 -7.61 2.41
C ALA A 133 8.36 -8.77 2.46
N VAL A 134 7.88 -9.07 3.67
CA VAL A 134 6.89 -10.11 3.93
C VAL A 134 5.84 -9.59 4.90
N LEU A 135 4.60 -10.01 4.72
CA LEU A 135 3.54 -9.83 5.71
C LEU A 135 3.41 -11.11 6.52
N VAL A 136 3.26 -10.98 7.83
CA VAL A 136 3.14 -12.10 8.75
C VAL A 136 1.94 -11.90 9.66
N ARG A 137 0.96 -12.78 9.55
CA ARG A 137 -0.15 -12.83 10.51
C ARG A 137 0.33 -13.48 11.79
N VAL A 138 0.21 -12.76 12.89
CA VAL A 138 0.64 -13.22 14.21
C VAL A 138 -0.47 -13.09 15.23
N THR A 139 -0.43 -13.96 16.24
CA THR A 139 -1.25 -13.86 17.44
C THR A 139 -0.35 -13.67 18.64
N HIS A 140 -0.65 -12.70 19.48
CA HIS A 140 0.14 -12.30 20.64
C HIS A 140 -0.80 -11.90 21.80
N ARG A 141 -0.27 -11.56 22.98
CA ARG A 141 -1.10 -11.02 24.07
C ARG A 141 -1.83 -9.76 23.59
N PRO A 142 -3.11 -9.55 23.93
CA PRO A 142 -3.85 -8.35 23.51
C PRO A 142 -3.08 -7.05 23.74
N TYR A 143 -3.10 -6.15 22.76
CA TYR A 143 -2.66 -4.78 22.97
C TYR A 143 -3.49 -4.11 24.07
N PRO A 144 -2.88 -3.42 25.06
CA PRO A 144 -3.64 -2.81 26.15
C PRO A 144 -4.67 -1.77 25.69
N VAL A 145 -4.37 -1.07 24.59
CA VAL A 145 -5.22 0.04 24.07
C VAL A 145 -6.34 -0.46 23.17
N THR A 146 -6.04 -1.41 22.27
CA THR A 146 -7.01 -1.86 21.25
C THR A 146 -7.68 -3.18 21.58
N GLY A 147 -7.17 -3.93 22.55
CA GLY A 147 -7.61 -5.29 22.85
C GLY A 147 -7.29 -6.31 21.76
N SER A 148 -6.66 -5.91 20.65
CA SER A 148 -6.39 -6.84 19.55
C SER A 148 -5.25 -7.78 19.90
N ALA A 149 -5.53 -9.08 19.79
CA ALA A 149 -4.57 -10.16 19.95
C ALA A 149 -3.99 -10.66 18.63
N THR A 150 -4.51 -10.21 17.48
CA THR A 150 -4.08 -10.65 16.16
C THR A 150 -3.75 -9.43 15.30
N THR A 151 -2.57 -9.47 14.69
CA THR A 151 -2.12 -8.41 13.79
C THR A 151 -1.41 -8.99 12.57
N TYR A 152 -1.16 -8.10 11.62
CA TYR A 152 -0.42 -8.33 10.40
C TYR A 152 0.85 -7.48 10.47
N ALA A 153 1.96 -8.15 10.75
CA ALA A 153 3.27 -7.53 10.85
C ALA A 153 3.96 -7.51 9.49
N THR A 154 4.29 -6.34 8.98
CA THR A 154 5.14 -6.21 7.80
C THR A 154 6.60 -6.19 8.22
N VAL A 155 7.38 -7.13 7.72
CA VAL A 155 8.82 -7.25 7.98
C VAL A 155 9.59 -7.03 6.69
N ALA A 156 10.52 -6.07 6.68
CA ALA A 156 11.32 -5.73 5.51
C ALA A 156 12.82 -5.99 5.77
N LEU A 157 13.51 -6.43 4.72
CA LEU A 157 14.97 -6.51 4.66
C LEU A 157 15.51 -5.17 4.18
N LEU A 158 15.97 -4.35 5.12
CA LEU A 158 16.63 -3.06 4.91
C LEU A 158 18.15 -3.26 4.81
N PRO A 159 18.93 -2.23 4.42
CA PRO A 159 20.39 -2.32 4.40
C PRO A 159 21.00 -2.74 5.76
N ALA A 160 20.37 -2.37 6.87
CA ALA A 160 20.79 -2.72 8.23
C ALA A 160 20.29 -4.09 8.72
N GLY A 161 19.52 -4.84 7.91
CA GLY A 161 18.94 -6.13 8.26
C GLY A 161 17.41 -6.15 8.28
N TRP A 162 16.85 -7.24 8.80
CA TRP A 162 15.40 -7.43 8.90
C TRP A 162 14.80 -6.58 10.02
N LYS A 163 13.68 -5.92 9.74
CA LYS A 163 12.98 -5.06 10.70
C LYS A 163 11.47 -5.13 10.51
N VAL A 164 10.71 -5.11 11.60
CA VAL A 164 9.26 -4.86 11.56
C VAL A 164 9.05 -3.38 11.25
N ILE A 165 8.38 -3.10 10.14
CA ILE A 165 8.14 -1.74 9.62
C ILE A 165 6.68 -1.30 9.76
N SER A 166 5.75 -2.25 9.91
CA SER A 166 4.34 -1.99 10.23
C SER A 166 3.78 -3.14 11.06
N ASP A 167 2.76 -2.86 11.86
CA ASP A 167 2.04 -3.82 12.69
C ASP A 167 0.60 -3.35 12.88
N ASP A 168 -0.30 -3.93 12.08
CA ASP A 168 -1.68 -3.44 11.93
C ASP A 168 -2.70 -4.52 12.28
N THR A 169 -3.89 -4.11 12.72
CA THR A 169 -4.99 -5.05 13.03
C THR A 169 -5.71 -5.57 11.81
N ALA A 170 -5.50 -4.92 10.66
CA ALA A 170 -6.03 -5.29 9.37
C ALA A 170 -4.87 -5.47 8.38
N PRO A 171 -5.02 -6.36 7.39
CA PRO A 171 -4.03 -6.52 6.34
C PRO A 171 -4.10 -5.42 5.29
#